data_AF-A0AA92BZH2-F1
#
_entry.id   AF-A0AA92BZH2-F1
#
_cell.length_a   1.000
_cell.length_b   1.000
_cell.length_c   1.000
_cell.angle_alpha   90.00
_cell.angle_beta   90.00
_cell.angle_gamma   90.00
#
_symmetry.space_group_name_H-M   'P 1'
#
loop_
_entity.id
_entity.type
_entity.pdbx_description
1 polymer ?
#
loop_
_entity_poly.entity_id
_entity_poly.type
_entity_poly.pdbx_seq_one_letter_code
_entity_poly.pdbx_strand_id
1 'polypeptide(L)'
;MAEQEKPQVAPLVVALTRPRMMWGVPIGLFVGELMIVVMTFLNTKQLATFLLFLPLHAAAYVMTVRDPHMADVVRLRFAKCPWVRNRHFWGGNSYRA
;
A
#
# COMPACT_ATOMS: atom_id res chain seq x y z
N MET A 1 -45.98 -4.30 9.47
CA MET A 1 -44.65 -3.70 9.21
C MET A 1 -43.78 -4.10 10.38
N ALA A 2 -42.82 -5.00 10.18
CA ALA A 2 -41.97 -5.48 11.27
C ALA A 2 -41.08 -4.33 11.74
N GLU A 3 -41.15 -4.01 13.03
CA GLU A 3 -40.30 -3.02 13.68
C GLU A 3 -38.84 -3.47 13.58
N GLN A 4 -38.00 -2.69 12.90
CA GLN A 4 -36.58 -3.01 12.74
C GLN A 4 -35.86 -2.76 14.07
N GLU A 5 -35.57 -3.84 14.79
CA GLU A 5 -34.75 -3.83 15.99
C GLU A 5 -33.35 -3.29 15.66
N LYS A 6 -32.95 -2.21 16.35
CA LYS A 6 -31.67 -1.55 16.10
C LYS A 6 -30.54 -2.47 16.57
N PRO A 7 -29.60 -2.88 15.70
CA PRO A 7 -28.58 -3.84 16.08
C PRO A 7 -27.69 -3.28 17.19
N GLN A 8 -27.45 -4.07 18.22
CA GLN A 8 -26.51 -3.73 19.28
C GLN A 8 -25.09 -3.78 18.72
N VAL A 9 -24.44 -2.61 18.60
CA VAL A 9 -23.09 -2.49 18.04
C VAL A 9 -22.09 -2.29 19.18
N ALA A 10 -21.10 -3.16 19.28
CA ALA A 10 -19.97 -2.95 20.19
C ALA A 10 -19.06 -1.83 19.66
N PRO A 11 -18.43 -1.03 20.52
CA PRO A 11 -17.48 0.00 20.08
C PRO A 11 -16.28 -0.63 19.37
N LEU A 12 -15.94 -0.12 18.20
CA LEU A 12 -14.84 -0.64 17.38
C LEU A 12 -13.49 -0.19 17.95
N VAL A 13 -12.68 -1.13 18.41
CA VAL A 13 -11.29 -0.87 18.83
C VAL A 13 -10.38 -0.85 17.60
N VAL A 14 -10.29 0.32 16.97
CA VAL A 14 -9.58 0.52 15.68
C VAL A 14 -8.12 0.05 15.71
N ALA A 15 -7.45 0.15 16.86
CA ALA A 15 -6.06 -0.28 17.03
C ALA A 15 -5.86 -1.79 16.87
N LEU A 16 -6.87 -2.60 17.19
CA LEU A 16 -6.81 -4.06 17.06
C LEU A 16 -7.15 -4.53 15.63
N THR A 17 -7.84 -3.70 14.86
CA THR A 17 -8.32 -4.08 13.52
C THR A 17 -7.47 -3.49 12.39
N ARG A 18 -6.64 -2.48 12.66
CA ARG A 18 -5.72 -1.92 11.67
C ARG A 18 -4.37 -2.65 11.68
N PRO A 19 -3.70 -2.76 10.52
CA PRO A 19 -2.34 -3.26 10.47
C PRO A 19 -1.42 -2.32 11.25
N ARG A 20 -0.27 -2.85 11.70
CA ARG A 20 0.73 -2.06 12.42
C ARG A 20 1.25 -0.92 11.53
N MET A 21 1.10 0.32 12.00
CA MET A 21 1.53 1.54 11.29
C MET A 21 2.79 2.15 11.93
N MET A 22 3.62 2.81 11.12
CA MET A 22 4.75 3.64 11.52
C MET A 22 4.73 4.92 10.69
N TRP A 23 4.78 6.10 11.34
CA TRP A 23 4.68 7.41 10.67
C TRP A 23 3.53 7.53 9.65
N GLY A 24 2.38 6.91 9.95
CA GLY A 24 1.20 6.97 9.08
C GLY A 24 1.19 5.99 7.90
N VAL A 25 2.24 5.16 7.74
CA VAL A 25 2.36 4.14 6.69
C VAL A 25 2.42 2.73 7.32
N PRO A 26 1.89 1.67 6.70
CA PRO A 26 2.03 0.30 7.18
C PRO A 26 3.50 -0.10 7.33
N ILE A 27 3.84 -0.83 8.40
CA ILE A 27 5.25 -1.12 8.74
C ILE A 27 6.01 -1.82 7.61
N GLY A 28 5.35 -2.68 6.81
CA GLY A 28 5.99 -3.36 5.69
C GLY A 28 6.49 -2.39 4.61
N LEU A 29 5.72 -1.33 4.31
CA LEU A 29 6.12 -0.29 3.38
C LEU A 29 7.23 0.60 3.97
N PHE A 30 7.10 0.98 5.25
CA PHE A 30 8.09 1.79 5.95
C PHE A 30 9.48 1.12 6.00
N VAL A 31 9.52 -0.19 6.25
CA VAL A 31 10.77 -0.96 6.20
C VAL A 31 11.30 -1.05 4.77
N GLY A 32 10.41 -1.23 3.78
CA GLY A 32 10.79 -1.30 2.37
C GLY A 32 11.45 -0.02 1.86
N GLU A 33 10.86 1.16 2.13
CA GLU A 33 11.45 2.45 1.74
C GLU A 33 12.78 2.70 2.44
N LEU A 34 12.89 2.35 3.73
CA LEU A 34 14.14 2.50 4.48
C LEU A 34 15.25 1.63 3.87
N MET A 35 14.93 0.40 3.49
CA MET A 35 15.86 -0.51 2.82
C MET A 35 16.34 0.06 1.48
N ILE A 36 15.43 0.63 0.68
CA ILE A 36 15.80 1.26 -0.61
C ILE A 36 16.76 2.44 -0.39
N VAL A 37 16.46 3.33 0.56
CA VAL A 37 17.30 4.49 0.87
C VAL A 37 18.68 4.05 1.37
N VAL A 38 18.72 3.09 2.30
CA VAL A 38 19.97 2.55 2.87
C VAL A 38 20.80 1.86 1.78
N MET A 39 20.21 1.01 0.94
CA MET A 39 20.93 0.37 -0.17
C MET A 39 21.50 1.38 -1.16
N THR A 40 20.73 2.43 -1.48
CA THR A 40 21.19 3.51 -2.37
C THR A 40 22.34 4.29 -1.72
N PHE A 41 22.26 4.55 -0.42
CA PHE A 41 23.32 5.20 0.35
C PHE A 41 24.60 4.36 0.36
N LEU A 42 24.52 3.05 0.61
CA LEU A 42 25.68 2.15 0.60
C LEU A 42 26.37 2.14 -0.77
N ASN A 43 25.59 2.18 -1.86
CA ASN A 43 26.14 2.16 -3.22
C ASN A 43 26.81 3.50 -3.60
N THR A 44 26.17 4.62 -3.27
CA THR A 44 26.65 5.98 -3.63
C THR A 44 27.67 6.54 -2.65
N LYS A 45 27.67 6.07 -1.40
CA LYS A 45 28.46 6.59 -0.26
C LYS A 45 28.25 8.08 0.00
N GLN A 46 27.13 8.64 -0.47
CA GLN A 46 26.82 10.05 -0.38
C GLN A 46 25.73 10.30 0.66
N LEU A 47 26.02 11.10 1.69
CA LEU A 47 25.06 11.37 2.77
C LEU A 47 23.76 12.03 2.27
N ALA A 48 23.83 12.81 1.18
CA ALA A 48 22.67 13.43 0.57
C ALA A 48 21.62 12.41 0.08
N THR A 49 21.99 11.14 -0.11
CA THR A 49 21.07 10.07 -0.52
C THR A 49 19.94 9.86 0.49
N PHE A 50 20.09 10.23 1.77
CA PHE A 50 18.99 10.17 2.73
C PHE A 50 17.81 11.10 2.38
N LEU A 51 18.03 12.14 1.57
CA LEU A 51 16.94 13.00 1.07
C LEU A 51 15.92 12.24 0.21
N LEU A 52 16.29 11.09 -0.38
CA LEU A 52 15.35 10.21 -1.10
C LEU A 52 14.25 9.65 -0.19
N PHE A 53 14.46 9.59 1.12
CA PHE A 53 13.44 9.15 2.06
C PHE A 53 12.19 10.02 1.98
N LEU A 54 12.36 11.35 1.85
CA LEU A 54 11.24 12.29 1.87
C LEU A 54 10.24 12.09 0.71
N PRO A 55 10.65 12.04 -0.58
CA PRO A 55 9.73 11.78 -1.67
C PRO A 55 9.18 10.35 -1.65
N LEU A 56 9.98 9.35 -1.24
CA LEU A 56 9.52 7.96 -1.12
C LEU A 56 8.42 7.83 -0.07
N HIS A 57 8.64 8.42 1.11
CA HIS A 57 7.67 8.41 2.20
C HIS A 57 6.41 9.20 1.85
N ALA A 58 6.55 10.35 1.18
CA ALA A 58 5.40 11.09 0.69
C ALA A 58 4.54 10.26 -0.29
N ALA A 59 5.18 9.52 -1.21
CA ALA A 59 4.47 8.64 -2.14
C ALA A 59 3.79 7.46 -1.41
N ALA A 60 4.49 6.83 -0.46
CA ALA A 60 3.94 5.77 0.37
C ALA A 60 2.74 6.25 1.19
N TYR A 61 2.85 7.43 1.81
CA TYR A 61 1.78 8.06 2.58
C TYR A 61 0.55 8.35 1.72
N VAL A 62 0.73 8.98 0.55
CA VAL A 62 -0.38 9.27 -0.37
C VAL A 62 -1.09 7.99 -0.82
N MET A 63 -0.33 6.91 -1.05
CA MET A 63 -0.91 5.61 -1.40
C MET A 63 -1.78 5.04 -0.28
N THR A 64 -1.39 5.22 0.98
CA THR A 64 -2.05 4.60 2.14
C THR A 64 -3.00 5.51 2.91
N VAL A 65 -3.17 6.77 2.49
CA VAL A 65 -4.01 7.75 3.21
C VAL A 65 -5.49 7.34 3.25
N ARG A 66 -5.99 6.69 2.19
CA ARG A 66 -7.38 6.22 2.10
C ARG A 66 -7.58 4.83 2.65
N ASP A 67 -6.65 3.93 2.35
CA ASP A 67 -6.71 2.53 2.77
C ASP A 67 -5.30 2.03 3.11
N PRO A 68 -5.05 1.58 4.36
CA PRO A 68 -3.74 1.03 4.74
C PRO A 68 -3.40 -0.27 3.98
N HIS A 69 -4.38 -0.98 3.42
CA HIS A 69 -4.16 -2.22 2.66
C HIS A 69 -3.91 -1.99 1.17
N MET A 70 -3.95 -0.75 0.69
CA MET A 70 -3.74 -0.43 -0.73
C MET A 70 -2.43 -1.02 -1.27
N ALA A 71 -1.37 -0.99 -0.44
CA ALA A 71 -0.07 -1.57 -0.77
C ALA A 71 -0.13 -3.08 -1.05
N ASP A 72 -0.90 -3.83 -0.25
CA ASP A 72 -1.10 -5.26 -0.43
C ASP A 72 -1.85 -5.55 -1.72
N VAL A 73 -2.90 -4.79 -1.99
CA VAL A 73 -3.72 -4.90 -3.21
C VAL A 73 -2.87 -4.63 -4.45
N VAL A 74 -2.06 -3.57 -4.43
CA VAL A 74 -1.14 -3.24 -5.54
C VAL A 74 -0.15 -4.37 -5.77
N ARG A 75 0.46 -4.90 -4.71
CA ARG A 75 1.40 -6.03 -4.81
C ARG A 75 0.73 -7.28 -5.37
N LEU A 76 -0.44 -7.64 -4.85
CA LEU A 76 -1.23 -8.79 -5.30
C LEU A 76 -1.62 -8.64 -6.77
N ARG A 77 -2.02 -7.44 -7.18
CA ARG A 77 -2.34 -7.13 -8.57
C ARG A 77 -1.12 -7.36 -9.47
N PHE A 78 0.06 -6.86 -9.10
CA PHE A 78 1.27 -7.10 -9.88
C PHE A 78 1.67 -8.59 -9.92
N ALA A 79 1.48 -9.33 -8.83
CA ALA A 79 1.85 -10.73 -8.74
C ALA A 79 0.88 -11.69 -9.47
N LYS A 80 -0.44 -11.48 -9.33
CA LYS A 80 -1.47 -12.40 -9.82
C LYS A 80 -2.20 -11.92 -11.06
N CYS A 81 -2.13 -10.63 -11.40
CA CYS A 81 -2.82 -10.05 -12.55
C CYS A 81 -1.80 -9.36 -13.49
N PRO A 82 -0.92 -10.14 -14.15
CA PRO A 82 0.07 -9.57 -15.07
C PRO A 82 -0.60 -8.85 -16.23
N TRP A 83 0.07 -7.85 -16.77
CA TRP A 83 -0.46 -7.03 -17.86
C TRP A 83 -0.42 -7.84 -19.17
N VAL A 84 -1.57 -8.08 -19.80
CA VAL A 84 -1.61 -8.74 -21.11
C VAL A 84 -1.52 -7.74 -22.26
N ARG A 85 -0.99 -8.16 -23.41
CA ARG A 85 -0.75 -7.28 -24.57
C ARG A 85 -2.04 -6.64 -25.11
N ASN A 86 -3.16 -7.36 -25.06
CA ASN A 86 -4.45 -6.89 -25.56
C ASN A 86 -5.17 -5.93 -24.59
N ARG A 87 -4.58 -5.62 -23.42
CA ARG A 87 -5.23 -4.81 -22.38
C ARG A 87 -5.59 -3.40 -22.84
N HIS A 88 -4.83 -2.81 -23.76
CA HIS A 88 -5.15 -1.49 -24.30
C HIS A 88 -6.41 -1.51 -25.17
N PHE A 89 -6.67 -2.62 -25.88
CA PHE A 89 -7.84 -2.75 -26.74
C PHE A 89 -9.12 -3.04 -25.93
N TRP A 90 -9.04 -3.93 -24.93
CA TRP A 90 -10.21 -4.35 -24.15
C TRP A 90 -10.41 -3.60 -22.82
N GLY A 91 -9.48 -2.75 -22.41
CA GLY A 91 -9.47 -2.10 -21.09
C GLY A 91 -9.13 -3.03 -19.91
N GLY A 92 -8.95 -4.33 -20.16
CA GLY A 92 -8.72 -5.36 -19.14
C GLY A 92 -7.97 -6.57 -19.68
N ASN A 93 -7.67 -7.53 -18.81
CA ASN A 93 -7.05 -8.79 -19.23
C ASN A 93 -8.10 -9.71 -19.84
N SER A 94 -8.02 -10.01 -21.13
CA SER A 94 -8.86 -11.04 -21.75
C SER A 94 -8.30 -12.44 -21.47
N TYR A 95 -9.16 -13.40 -21.15
CA TYR A 95 -8.81 -14.80 -20.87
C TYR A 95 -8.58 -15.63 -22.14
N ARG A 96 -8.99 -15.12 -23.31
CA ARG A 96 -8.64 -15.69 -24.61
C ARG A 96 -7.45 -14.90 -25.17
N ALA A 97 -6.28 -15.53 -25.14
CA ALA A 97 -5.16 -15.14 -25.98
C ALA A 97 -5.48 -15.43 -27.44
#